data_AF-A0A2V9NDA3-F1
#
_entry.id   AF-A0A2V9NDA3-F1
#
_cell.length_a   1.000
_cell.length_b   1.000
_cell.length_c   1.000
_cell.angle_alpha   90.00
_cell.angle_beta   90.00
_cell.angle_gamma   90.00
#
_symmetry.space_group_name_H-M   'P 1'
#
loop_
_entity.id
_entity.type
_entity.pdbx_description
1 polymer ?
#
loop_
_entity_poly.entity_id
_entity_poly.type
_entity_poly.pdbx_seq_one_letter_code
_entity_poly.pdbx_strand_id
1 'polypeptide(L)'
;MAVMAFGARSLLYAFFQNCWHLKDWIKNDAAAPSTLADHIEDHCKQYRSLLLSADVAKGTKHLTLNRPPRLGGKVVAKIMVGLTDSFATGESTSQVRYAYEIADDAGNSSDALALARQAVSDWETLIRTNGGTV
;
A
#
# COMPACT_ATOMS: atom_id res chain seq x y z
N MET A 1 7.00 24.08 -1.35
CA MET A 1 6.39 22.90 -1.98
C MET A 1 7.23 21.61 -1.83
N ALA A 2 8.57 21.66 -1.90
CA ALA A 2 9.43 20.47 -1.75
C ALA A 2 9.34 19.73 -0.39
N VAL A 3 9.08 20.45 0.70
CA VAL A 3 8.98 19.85 2.06
C VAL A 3 7.75 18.95 2.22
N MET A 4 6.62 19.27 1.57
CA MET A 4 5.44 18.40 1.60
C MET A 4 5.65 17.10 0.82
N ALA A 5 6.39 17.14 -0.30
CA ALA A 5 6.65 15.96 -1.12
C ALA A 5 7.58 14.96 -0.40
N PHE A 6 8.55 15.44 0.39
CA PHE A 6 9.39 14.57 1.21
C PHE A 6 8.58 13.87 2.31
N GLY A 7 7.66 14.60 2.97
CA GLY A 7 6.75 14.05 3.96
C GLY A 7 5.80 13.00 3.39
N ALA A 8 5.22 13.25 2.21
CA ALA A 8 4.27 12.34 1.57
C ALA A 8 4.87 10.95 1.29
N ARG A 9 6.12 10.91 0.80
CA ARG A 9 6.81 9.64 0.53
C ARG A 9 7.11 8.85 1.82
N SER A 10 7.55 9.53 2.89
CA SER A 10 7.83 8.88 4.17
C SER A 10 6.56 8.34 4.83
N LEU A 11 5.45 9.11 4.78
CA LEU A 11 4.15 8.65 5.29
C LEU A 11 3.64 7.43 4.52
N LEU A 12 3.85 7.40 3.20
CA LEU A 12 3.49 6.25 2.37
C LEU A 12 4.25 4.99 2.79
N TYR A 13 5.57 5.09 2.96
CA TYR A 13 6.38 3.96 3.42
C TYR A 13 5.98 3.50 4.82
N ALA A 14 5.78 4.44 5.75
CA ALA A 14 5.35 4.13 7.11
C ALA A 14 3.99 3.41 7.13
N PHE A 15 3.04 3.85 6.29
CA PHE A 15 1.75 3.16 6.15
C PHE A 15 1.95 1.70 5.71
N PHE A 16 2.65 1.44 4.62
CA PHE A 16 2.79 0.07 4.11
C PHE A 16 3.60 -0.84 5.04
N GLN A 17 4.58 -0.28 5.76
CA GLN A 17 5.28 -0.98 6.83
C GLN A 17 4.31 -1.40 7.94
N ASN A 18 3.57 -0.44 8.51
CA ASN A 18 2.62 -0.71 9.59
C ASN A 18 1.50 -1.66 9.14
N CYS A 19 0.98 -1.47 7.92
CA CYS A 19 -0.05 -2.30 7.31
C CYS A 19 0.39 -3.77 7.20
N TRP A 20 1.63 -4.03 6.77
CA TRP A 20 2.14 -5.40 6.72
C TRP A 20 2.42 -5.98 8.11
N HIS A 21 2.92 -5.15 9.04
CA HIS A 21 3.32 -5.59 10.38
C HIS A 21 2.15 -5.78 11.35
N LEU A 22 0.93 -5.35 11.01
CA LEU A 22 -0.27 -5.65 11.80
C LEU A 22 -0.45 -7.16 12.04
N LYS A 23 -0.07 -8.00 11.09
CA LYS A 23 -0.09 -9.46 11.26
C LYS A 23 0.73 -9.91 12.48
N ASP A 24 1.86 -9.25 12.73
CA ASP A 24 2.77 -9.63 13.81
C ASP A 24 2.15 -9.27 15.17
N TRP A 25 1.35 -8.21 15.25
CA TRP A 25 0.56 -7.88 16.43
C TRP A 25 -0.52 -8.94 16.68
N ILE A 26 -1.30 -9.29 15.66
CA ILE A 26 -2.39 -10.28 15.79
C ILE A 26 -1.85 -11.65 16.24
N LYS A 27 -0.68 -12.08 15.74
CA LYS A 27 -0.04 -13.35 16.19
C LYS A 27 0.29 -13.38 17.67
N ASN A 28 0.54 -12.21 18.27
CA ASN A 28 0.99 -12.08 19.65
C ASN A 28 -0.10 -11.54 20.58
N ASP A 29 -1.31 -11.32 20.05
CA ASP A 29 -2.45 -10.86 20.82
C ASP A 29 -3.19 -12.06 21.42
N ALA A 30 -3.15 -12.18 22.76
CA ALA A 30 -3.84 -13.25 23.48
C ALA A 30 -5.37 -13.18 23.38
N ALA A 31 -5.93 -12.03 22.97
CA ALA A 31 -7.36 -11.86 22.71
C ALA A 31 -7.75 -12.26 21.28
N ALA A 32 -6.79 -12.45 20.36
CA ALA A 32 -7.09 -12.84 19.00
C ALA A 32 -7.57 -14.31 18.94
N PRO A 33 -8.63 -14.62 18.17
CA PRO A 33 -9.05 -16.01 17.94
C PRO A 33 -7.91 -16.83 17.35
N SER A 34 -7.73 -18.08 17.81
CA SER A 34 -6.69 -18.97 17.26
C SER A 34 -6.86 -19.22 15.76
N THR A 35 -8.11 -19.31 15.28
CA THR A 35 -8.45 -19.41 13.85
C THR A 35 -7.89 -18.26 13.02
N LEU A 36 -7.74 -17.08 13.62
CA LEU A 36 -7.13 -15.90 12.99
C LEU A 36 -5.62 -15.88 13.22
N ALA A 37 -5.17 -15.95 14.49
CA ALA A 37 -3.78 -15.75 14.87
C ALA A 37 -2.83 -16.81 14.30
N ASP A 38 -3.23 -18.09 14.33
CA ASP A 38 -2.39 -19.21 13.87
C ASP A 38 -2.21 -19.20 12.34
N HIS A 39 -3.18 -18.66 11.61
CA HIS A 39 -3.24 -18.70 10.15
C HIS A 39 -3.08 -17.33 9.47
N ILE A 40 -2.81 -16.26 10.23
CA ILE A 40 -2.83 -14.88 9.73
C ILE A 40 -1.90 -14.65 8.54
N GLU A 41 -0.72 -15.29 8.52
CA GLU A 41 0.21 -15.14 7.40
C GLU A 41 -0.30 -15.79 6.12
N ASP A 42 -1.05 -16.88 6.23
CA ASP A 42 -1.66 -17.55 5.09
C ASP A 42 -2.89 -16.79 4.60
N HIS A 43 -3.72 -16.28 5.51
CA HIS A 43 -4.83 -15.40 5.16
C HIS A 43 -4.35 -14.15 4.42
N CYS A 44 -3.25 -13.52 4.86
CA CYS A 44 -2.68 -12.36 4.18
C CYS A 44 -2.30 -12.64 2.72
N LYS A 45 -1.93 -13.89 2.37
CA LYS A 45 -1.53 -14.25 0.99
C LYS A 45 -2.69 -14.20 0.00
N GLN A 46 -3.93 -14.22 0.46
CA GLN A 46 -5.12 -14.14 -0.37
C GLN A 46 -5.39 -12.72 -0.89
N TYR A 47 -4.78 -11.71 -0.26
CA TYR A 47 -5.04 -10.30 -0.55
C TYR A 47 -3.83 -9.67 -1.22
N ARG A 48 -4.00 -9.34 -2.50
CA ARG A 48 -2.94 -8.70 -3.31
C ARG A 48 -2.43 -7.40 -2.69
N SER A 49 -3.31 -6.59 -2.10
CA SER A 49 -2.95 -5.33 -1.45
C SER A 49 -1.98 -5.54 -0.28
N LEU A 50 -2.19 -6.60 0.51
CA LEU A 50 -1.35 -6.98 1.64
C LEU A 50 -0.01 -7.55 1.16
N LEU A 51 -0.01 -8.32 0.06
CA LEU A 51 1.23 -8.81 -0.55
C LEU A 51 2.11 -7.68 -1.09
N LEU A 52 1.51 -6.68 -1.74
CA LEU A 52 2.23 -5.49 -2.21
C LEU A 52 2.74 -4.65 -1.02
N SER A 53 1.94 -4.51 0.04
CA SER A 53 2.38 -3.87 1.30
C SER A 53 3.60 -4.58 1.89
N ALA A 54 3.62 -5.91 1.84
CA ALA A 54 4.73 -6.73 2.30
C ALA A 54 6.03 -6.48 1.52
N ASP A 55 5.93 -6.32 0.20
CA ASP A 55 7.08 -6.07 -0.67
C ASP A 55 7.64 -4.67 -0.44
N VAL A 56 6.78 -3.66 -0.30
CA VAL A 56 7.19 -2.28 0.05
C VAL A 56 7.86 -2.24 1.42
N ALA A 57 7.27 -2.90 2.42
CA ALA A 57 7.86 -3.01 3.75
C ALA A 57 9.22 -3.74 3.72
N LYS A 58 9.37 -4.74 2.86
CA LYS A 58 10.63 -5.47 2.68
C LYS A 58 11.70 -4.65 1.97
N GLY A 59 11.34 -3.94 0.91
CA GLY A 59 12.27 -3.11 0.13
C GLY A 59 12.78 -1.90 0.91
N THR A 60 12.00 -1.39 1.86
CA THR A 60 12.40 -0.22 2.68
C THR A 60 13.35 -0.58 3.83
N LYS A 61 13.34 -1.82 4.32
CA LYS A 61 14.19 -2.26 5.45
C LYS A 61 15.51 -2.92 5.04
N HIS A 62 15.59 -3.44 3.82
CA HIS A 62 16.73 -4.23 3.38
C HIS A 62 17.49 -3.51 2.28
N LEU A 63 18.78 -3.23 2.52
CA LEU A 63 19.69 -2.73 1.48
C LEU A 63 19.87 -3.76 0.36
N THR A 64 19.85 -5.05 0.71
CA THR A 64 19.92 -6.19 -0.23
C THR A 64 18.82 -7.19 0.08
N LEU A 65 18.01 -7.54 -0.92
CA LEU A 65 16.93 -8.51 -0.74
C LEU A 65 17.48 -9.95 -0.74
N ASN A 66 17.43 -10.59 0.43
CA ASN A 66 17.85 -11.99 0.64
C ASN A 66 16.75 -13.05 0.39
N ARG A 67 15.56 -12.61 -0.01
CA ARG A 67 14.42 -13.46 -0.38
C ARG A 67 13.69 -12.79 -1.54
N PRO A 68 13.17 -13.56 -2.51
CA PRO A 68 12.41 -12.99 -3.62
C PRO A 68 11.22 -12.18 -3.09
N PRO A 69 10.85 -11.10 -3.80
CA PRO A 69 9.61 -10.39 -3.52
C PRO A 69 8.41 -11.30 -3.83
N ARG A 70 7.26 -10.99 -3.25
CA ARG A 70 6.03 -11.78 -3.45
C ARG A 70 5.40 -11.49 -4.79
N LEU A 71 5.31 -10.21 -5.14
CA LEU A 71 4.79 -9.69 -6.40
C LEU A 71 5.76 -8.72 -7.08
N GLY A 72 6.79 -8.26 -6.37
CA GLY A 72 7.73 -7.25 -6.88
C GLY A 72 7.28 -5.82 -6.60
N GLY A 73 6.40 -5.63 -5.61
CA GLY A 73 5.80 -4.33 -5.30
C GLY A 73 6.83 -3.25 -4.97
N LYS A 74 6.87 -2.18 -5.77
CA LYS A 74 7.77 -1.03 -5.60
C LYS A 74 7.04 0.30 -5.76
N VAL A 75 7.40 1.27 -4.91
CA VAL A 75 6.89 2.64 -5.00
C VAL A 75 7.55 3.35 -6.19
N VAL A 76 6.72 3.84 -7.11
CA VAL A 76 7.11 4.64 -8.27
C VAL A 76 6.52 6.03 -8.10
N ALA A 77 7.36 7.06 -8.19
CA ALA A 77 6.90 8.45 -8.22
C ALA A 77 6.54 8.83 -9.68
N LYS A 78 5.37 9.45 -9.86
CA LYS A 78 4.92 9.98 -11.15
C LYS A 78 4.58 11.45 -11.03
N ILE A 79 4.84 12.18 -12.11
CA ILE A 79 4.37 13.55 -12.30
C ILE A 79 3.22 13.47 -13.30
N MET A 80 2.03 13.85 -12.87
CA MET A 80 0.85 13.97 -13.71
C MET A 80 0.65 15.43 -14.09
N VAL A 81 0.50 15.70 -15.39
CA VAL A 81 0.18 17.03 -15.90
C VAL A 81 -1.23 16.98 -16.48
N GLY A 82 -2.17 17.63 -15.80
CA GLY A 82 -3.52 17.84 -16.29
C GLY A 82 -3.59 19.15 -17.05
N LEU A 83 -4.10 19.11 -18.28
CA LEU A 83 -4.43 20.29 -19.07
C LEU A 83 -5.95 20.40 -19.12
N THR A 84 -6.48 21.58 -18.88
CA THR A 84 -7.91 21.86 -18.98
C THR A 84 -8.11 23.11 -19.80
N ASP A 85 -8.66 22.92 -20.99
CA ASP A 85 -8.98 24.00 -21.93
C ASP A 85 -10.46 24.35 -21.82
N SER A 86 -10.75 25.62 -21.59
CA SER A 86 -12.10 26.18 -21.63
C SER A 86 -12.35 26.79 -23.01
N PHE A 87 -13.09 26.08 -23.86
CA PHE A 87 -13.50 26.60 -25.17
C PHE A 87 -14.41 27.85 -25.07
N ALA A 88 -15.06 28.06 -23.93
CA ALA A 88 -15.98 29.19 -23.71
C ALA A 88 -15.27 30.48 -23.31
N THR A 89 -14.16 30.39 -22.57
CA THR A 89 -13.40 31.57 -22.09
C THR A 89 -12.07 31.77 -22.81
N GLY A 90 -11.61 30.77 -23.57
CA GLY A 90 -10.27 30.77 -24.20
C GLY A 90 -9.14 30.57 -23.19
N GLU A 91 -9.46 30.26 -21.94
CA GLU A 91 -8.46 30.02 -20.89
C GLU A 91 -8.02 28.56 -20.89
N SER A 92 -6.71 28.36 -20.88
CA SER A 92 -6.08 27.06 -20.61
C SER A 92 -5.49 27.09 -19.21
N THR A 93 -5.86 26.12 -18.38
CA THR A 93 -5.24 25.90 -17.08
C THR A 93 -4.42 24.62 -17.10
N SER A 94 -3.29 24.63 -16.41
CA SER A 94 -2.48 23.44 -16.20
C SER A 94 -2.38 23.14 -14.70
N GLN A 95 -2.49 21.86 -14.35
CA GLN A 95 -2.27 21.36 -13.00
C GLN A 95 -1.20 20.29 -13.01
N VAL A 96 -0.16 20.49 -12.22
CA VAL A 96 0.87 19.47 -11.97
C VAL A 96 0.56 18.79 -10.65
N ARG A 97 0.43 17.46 -10.67
CA ARG A 97 0.23 16.62 -9.49
C ARG A 97 1.37 15.62 -9.36
N TYR A 98 1.93 15.52 -8.16
CA TYR A 98 2.82 14.44 -7.80
C TYR A 98 1.98 13.27 -7.28
N ALA A 99 2.10 12.12 -7.92
CA ALA A 99 1.40 10.90 -7.55
C ALA A 99 2.41 9.79 -7.24
N TYR A 100 1.97 8.84 -6.41
CA TYR A 100 2.73 7.62 -6.15
C TYR A 100 1.92 6.44 -6.61
N GLU A 101 2.56 5.51 -7.29
CA GLU A 101 2.00 4.23 -7.66
C GLU A 101 2.80 3.09 -7.03
N ILE A 102 2.14 1.96 -6.85
CA ILE A 102 2.80 0.69 -6.54
C ILE A 102 2.76 -0.16 -7.80
N ALA A 103 3.92 -0.36 -8.40
CA ALA A 103 4.10 -1.22 -9.56
C ALA A 103 4.58 -2.61 -9.12
N ASP A 104 4.09 -3.66 -9.77
CA ASP A 104 4.56 -5.03 -9.58
C ASP A 104 5.45 -5.49 -10.77
N ASP A 105 6.05 -6.66 -10.65
CA ASP A 105 6.93 -7.19 -11.70
C ASP A 105 6.16 -7.79 -12.89
N ALA A 106 4.84 -7.94 -12.78
CA ALA A 106 3.94 -8.32 -13.88
C ALA A 106 3.50 -7.13 -14.73
N GLY A 107 3.94 -5.90 -14.40
CA GLY A 107 3.61 -4.68 -15.13
C GLY A 107 2.29 -4.03 -14.70
N ASN A 108 1.64 -4.54 -13.66
CA ASN A 108 0.47 -3.90 -13.08
C ASN A 108 0.91 -2.72 -12.21
N SER A 109 0.12 -1.65 -12.22
CA SER A 109 0.35 -0.50 -11.36
C SER A 109 -0.95 -0.02 -10.72
N SER A 110 -0.86 0.42 -9.47
CA SER A 110 -2.01 0.94 -8.72
C SER A 110 -1.65 2.25 -8.06
N ASP A 111 -2.57 3.22 -8.06
CA ASP A 111 -2.43 4.43 -7.24
C ASP A 111 -2.21 4.03 -5.77
N ALA A 112 -1.20 4.61 -5.13
CA ALA A 112 -0.75 4.13 -3.84
C ALA A 112 -1.76 4.45 -2.72
N LEU A 113 -2.55 5.53 -2.84
CA LEU A 113 -3.62 5.85 -1.90
C LEU A 113 -4.80 4.89 -2.08
N ALA A 114 -5.17 4.59 -3.34
CA ALA A 114 -6.19 3.59 -3.63
C ALA A 114 -5.79 2.21 -3.08
N LEU A 115 -4.54 1.80 -3.28
CA LEU A 115 -4.02 0.54 -2.73
C LEU A 115 -4.03 0.54 -1.19
N ALA A 116 -3.66 1.66 -0.55
CA ALA A 116 -3.71 1.78 0.90
C ALA A 116 -5.14 1.61 1.45
N ARG A 117 -6.14 2.23 0.80
CA ARG A 117 -7.55 2.03 1.15
C ARG A 117 -7.99 0.59 0.96
N GLN A 118 -7.59 -0.04 -0.13
CA GLN A 118 -7.88 -1.45 -0.37
C GLN A 118 -7.25 -2.34 0.71
N ALA A 119 -6.01 -2.05 1.13
CA ALA A 119 -5.33 -2.80 2.17
C ALA A 119 -6.04 -2.70 3.53
N VAL A 120 -6.58 -1.54 3.88
CA VAL A 120 -7.43 -1.40 5.07
C VAL A 120 -8.69 -2.25 4.91
N SER A 121 -9.43 -2.12 3.81
CA SER A 121 -10.64 -2.93 3.55
C SER A 121 -10.38 -4.44 3.59
N ASP A 122 -9.23 -4.88 3.04
CA ASP A 122 -8.81 -6.27 3.03
C ASP A 122 -8.48 -6.76 4.44
N TRP A 123 -7.83 -5.94 5.26
CA TRP A 123 -7.62 -6.24 6.68
C TRP A 123 -8.93 -6.39 7.45
N GLU A 124 -9.87 -5.47 7.28
CA GLU A 124 -11.15 -5.56 7.98
C GLU A 124 -11.93 -6.80 7.55
N THR A 125 -11.91 -7.13 6.26
CA THR A 125 -12.53 -8.35 5.72
C THR A 125 -11.87 -9.59 6.31
N LEU A 126 -10.54 -9.67 6.25
CA LEU A 126 -9.75 -10.78 6.77
C LEU A 126 -10.07 -11.02 8.25
N ILE A 127 -10.05 -9.97 9.07
CA ILE A 127 -10.30 -10.07 10.51
C ILE A 127 -11.72 -10.57 10.77
N ARG A 128 -12.74 -9.97 10.11
CA ARG A 128 -14.15 -10.37 10.29
C ARG A 128 -14.42 -11.81 9.85
N THR A 129 -13.90 -12.22 8.69
CA THR A 129 -14.10 -13.58 8.16
C THR A 129 -13.48 -14.66 9.04
N ASN A 130 -12.46 -14.31 9.83
CA ASN A 130 -11.74 -15.26 10.68
C ASN A 130 -12.06 -15.11 12.18
N GLY A 131 -13.18 -14.46 12.49
CA GLY A 131 -13.75 -14.39 13.84
C GLY A 131 -13.22 -13.26 14.73
N GLY A 132 -12.37 -12.37 14.20
CA GLY A 132 -11.93 -11.18 14.91
C GLY A 132 -12.98 -10.06 14.85
N THR A 133 -12.81 -9.08 15.73
CA THR A 133 -13.62 -7.85 15.74
C THR A 133 -12.78 -6.67 15.25
N VAL A 134 -13.42 -5.72 14.56
CA VAL A 134 -12.80 -4.54 13.95
C VAL A 134 -13.49 -3.30 14.49
#